data_AF-A0A7W2HUM9-F1
#
_entry.id   AF-A0A7W2HUM9-F1
#
_cell.length_a   1.000
_cell.length_b   1.000
_cell.length_c   1.000
_cell.angle_alpha   90.00
_cell.angle_beta   90.00
_cell.angle_gamma   90.00
#
_symmetry.space_group_name_H-M   'P 1'
#
loop_
_entity.id
_entity.type
_entity.pdbx_description
1 polymer ?
#
loop_
_entity_poly.entity_id
_entity_poly.type
_entity_poly.pdbx_seq_one_letter_code
_entity_poly.pdbx_strand_id
1 'polypeptide(L)'
;MTFETQAGPRPLRLGVTRPQTRLRQYRRWIRRGWALDLNDAVRLNSQLNRTAQHATREHDAYAWRHRDAAKAERRRAHQRAVVLGMTQSCTFCVADAADVTLLVPLSDGGQDVLSNKVAVCNMCRSMWPRMRRWVPQRIIHKLTAALPHRGL
;
A
#
# COMPACT_ATOMS: atom_id res chain seq x y z
N MET A 1 28.71 -5.29 -44.90
CA MET A 1 27.45 -5.67 -44.23
C MET A 1 27.36 -4.89 -42.92
N THR A 2 26.53 -3.85 -42.88
CA THR A 2 26.27 -3.09 -41.65
C THR A 2 25.34 -3.91 -40.76
N PHE A 3 25.85 -4.39 -39.62
CA PHE A 3 25.01 -4.94 -38.56
C PHE A 3 24.20 -3.79 -37.97
N GLU A 4 22.99 -3.56 -38.47
CA GLU A 4 22.01 -2.77 -37.72
C GLU A 4 21.79 -3.51 -36.41
N THR A 5 22.27 -2.92 -35.31
CA THR A 5 21.97 -3.36 -33.95
C THR A 5 20.45 -3.34 -33.82
N GLN A 6 19.80 -4.50 -34.00
CA GLN A 6 18.36 -4.61 -33.87
C GLN A 6 18.03 -4.31 -32.41
N ALA A 7 17.70 -3.05 -32.12
CA ALA A 7 17.27 -2.63 -30.79
C ALA A 7 16.12 -3.55 -30.36
N GLY A 8 16.30 -4.26 -29.24
CA GLY A 8 15.38 -5.26 -28.74
C GLY A 8 13.96 -4.73 -28.46
N PRO A 9 13.02 -5.61 -28.07
CA PRO A 9 11.65 -5.22 -27.80
C PRO A 9 11.59 -4.16 -26.68
N ARG A 10 10.85 -3.08 -26.90
CA ARG A 10 10.64 -2.01 -25.92
C ARG A 10 9.25 -2.14 -25.26
N PRO A 11 9.10 -1.83 -23.96
CA PRO A 11 7.82 -1.92 -23.28
C PRO A 11 6.77 -1.00 -23.92
N LEU A 12 5.59 -1.55 -24.23
CA LEU A 12 4.41 -0.80 -24.64
C LEU A 12 3.56 -0.51 -23.40
N ARG A 13 3.44 0.77 -23.05
CA ARG A 13 2.65 1.21 -21.89
C ARG A 13 1.17 0.90 -22.10
N LEU A 14 0.64 0.04 -21.24
CA LEU A 14 -0.79 -0.30 -21.19
C LEU A 14 -1.59 0.95 -20.77
N GLY A 15 -2.75 1.19 -21.38
CA GLY A 15 -3.60 2.37 -21.13
C GLY A 15 -3.23 3.63 -21.91
N VAL A 16 -1.98 3.75 -22.38
CA VAL A 16 -1.53 4.89 -23.21
C VAL A 16 -1.49 4.52 -24.69
N THR A 17 -1.12 3.27 -24.99
CA THR A 17 -1.00 2.80 -26.38
C THR A 17 -2.34 2.29 -26.89
N ARG A 18 -2.84 2.86 -28.00
CA ARG A 18 -4.09 2.42 -28.65
C ARG A 18 -4.08 0.91 -28.96
N PRO A 19 -5.21 0.19 -28.84
CA PRO A 19 -5.27 -1.27 -29.06
C PRO A 19 -4.70 -1.72 -30.41
N GLN A 20 -5.04 -1.02 -31.50
CA GLN A 20 -4.55 -1.36 -32.85
C GLN A 20 -3.03 -1.22 -32.97
N THR A 21 -2.45 -0.18 -32.37
CA THR A 21 -1.01 0.05 -32.36
C THR A 21 -0.28 -1.06 -31.60
N ARG A 22 -0.84 -1.50 -30.46
CA ARG A 22 -0.28 -2.64 -29.71
C ARG A 22 -0.27 -3.92 -30.53
N LEU A 23 -1.37 -4.25 -31.19
CA LEU A 23 -1.47 -5.45 -32.01
C LEU A 23 -0.47 -5.45 -33.17
N ARG A 24 -0.30 -4.30 -33.85
CA ARG A 24 0.71 -4.15 -34.91
C ARG A 24 2.13 -4.38 -34.37
N GLN A 25 2.43 -3.88 -33.18
CA GLN A 25 3.74 -4.07 -32.56
C GLN A 25 3.98 -5.51 -32.13
N TYR A 26 2.99 -6.19 -31.55
CA TYR A 26 3.11 -7.63 -31.22
C TYR A 26 3.36 -8.46 -32.47
N ARG A 27 2.64 -8.21 -33.56
CA ARG A 27 2.90 -8.85 -34.86
C ARG A 27 4.30 -8.56 -35.41
N ARG A 28 4.89 -7.41 -35.08
CA ARG A 28 6.26 -7.08 -35.47
C ARG A 28 7.28 -7.84 -34.62
N TRP A 29 7.03 -8.02 -33.33
CA TRP A 29 7.88 -8.82 -32.45
C TRP A 29 7.89 -10.29 -32.85
N ILE A 30 6.73 -10.84 -33.20
CA ILE A 30 6.62 -12.20 -33.73
C ILE A 30 7.43 -12.34 -35.02
N ARG A 31 7.25 -11.42 -35.98
CA ARG A 31 8.01 -11.41 -37.23
C ARG A 31 9.53 -11.28 -37.05
N ARG A 32 9.98 -10.69 -35.94
CA ARG A 32 11.40 -10.55 -35.60
C ARG A 32 11.93 -11.70 -34.74
N GLY A 33 11.11 -12.69 -34.42
CA GLY A 33 11.50 -13.83 -33.59
C GLY A 33 11.66 -13.51 -32.09
N TRP A 34 11.16 -12.36 -31.63
CA TRP A 34 11.20 -12.00 -30.20
C TRP A 34 10.06 -12.61 -29.39
N ALA A 35 9.02 -13.09 -30.06
CA ALA A 35 7.90 -13.81 -29.47
C ALA A 35 7.41 -14.88 -30.44
N LEU A 36 6.90 -15.99 -29.93
CA LEU A 36 6.41 -17.11 -30.74
C LEU A 36 4.99 -16.85 -31.29
N ASP A 37 4.14 -16.24 -30.48
CA ASP A 37 2.75 -15.93 -30.82
C ASP A 37 2.27 -14.64 -30.12
N LEU A 38 0.97 -14.33 -30.25
CA LEU A 38 0.39 -13.14 -29.63
C LEU A 38 0.33 -13.23 -28.09
N ASN A 39 0.12 -14.41 -27.53
CA ASN A 39 0.08 -14.60 -26.08
C ASN A 39 1.47 -14.39 -25.47
N ASP A 40 2.48 -14.95 -26.13
CA ASP A 40 3.89 -14.78 -25.78
C ASP A 40 4.33 -13.31 -25.90
N ALA A 41 3.92 -12.62 -26.96
CA ALA A 41 4.16 -11.17 -27.11
C ALA A 41 3.51 -10.34 -25.99
N VAL A 42 2.31 -10.72 -25.52
CA VAL A 42 1.65 -10.08 -24.38
C VAL A 42 2.38 -10.37 -23.06
N ARG A 43 2.83 -11.61 -22.84
CA ARG A 43 3.64 -11.99 -21.67
C ARG A 43 4.96 -11.22 -21.65
N LEU A 44 5.68 -11.20 -22.77
CA LEU A 44 6.91 -10.43 -22.96
C LEU A 44 6.68 -8.94 -22.66
N ASN A 45 5.63 -8.33 -23.22
CA ASN A 45 5.32 -6.93 -22.95
C ASN A 45 5.03 -6.68 -21.46
N SER A 46 4.35 -7.60 -20.79
CA SER A 46 4.04 -7.49 -19.36
C SER A 46 5.30 -7.59 -18.51
N GLN A 47 6.25 -8.44 -18.89
CA GLN A 47 7.57 -8.52 -18.25
C GLN A 47 8.37 -7.25 -18.46
N LEU A 48 8.48 -6.76 -19.70
CA LEU A 48 9.18 -5.50 -20.02
C LEU A 48 8.60 -4.30 -19.26
N ASN A 49 7.27 -4.21 -19.14
CA ASN A 49 6.63 -3.16 -18.36
C ASN A 49 6.95 -3.27 -16.87
N ARG A 50 6.97 -4.49 -16.30
CA ARG A 50 7.38 -4.71 -14.91
C ARG A 50 8.83 -4.26 -14.70
N THR A 51 9.76 -4.70 -15.54
CA THR A 51 11.17 -4.30 -15.44
C THR A 51 11.36 -2.79 -15.56
N ALA A 52 10.68 -2.14 -16.51
CA ALA A 52 10.75 -0.70 -16.67
C ALA A 52 10.19 0.04 -15.44
N GLN A 53 9.10 -0.45 -14.85
CA GLN A 53 8.56 0.12 -13.61
C GLN A 53 9.51 -0.06 -12.43
N HIS A 54 10.15 -1.22 -12.30
CA HIS A 54 11.17 -1.47 -11.27
C HIS A 54 12.36 -0.53 -11.43
N ALA A 55 12.92 -0.41 -12.64
CA ALA A 55 14.02 0.51 -12.92
C ALA A 55 13.66 1.97 -12.59
N THR A 56 12.41 2.38 -12.89
CA THR A 56 11.92 3.73 -12.53
C THR A 56 11.80 3.92 -11.02
N ARG A 57 11.40 2.90 -10.25
CA ARG A 57 11.36 2.98 -8.78
C ARG A 57 12.75 3.16 -8.18
N GLU A 58 13.74 2.49 -8.75
CA GLU A 58 15.14 2.57 -8.30
C GLU A 58 15.77 3.92 -8.66
N HIS A 59 15.52 4.43 -9.88
CA HIS A 59 16.05 5.73 -10.33
C HIS A 59 15.41 6.92 -9.60
N ASP A 60 14.09 6.89 -9.36
CA ASP A 60 13.35 7.97 -8.69
C ASP A 60 12.95 7.58 -7.26
N ALA A 61 13.91 7.04 -6.48
CA ALA A 61 13.66 6.61 -5.11
C ALA A 61 13.01 7.71 -4.25
N TYR A 62 13.38 8.98 -4.47
CA TYR A 62 12.77 10.14 -3.82
C TYR A 62 11.27 10.27 -4.15
N ALA A 63 10.91 10.33 -5.44
CA ALA A 63 9.51 10.47 -5.85
C ALA A 63 8.66 9.27 -5.39
N TRP A 64 9.25 8.08 -5.34
CA TRP A 64 8.58 6.88 -4.83
C TRP A 64 8.33 6.96 -3.31
N ARG A 65 9.33 7.35 -2.51
CA ARG A 65 9.15 7.60 -1.06
C ARG A 65 8.05 8.63 -0.80
N HIS A 66 7.99 9.70 -1.58
CA HIS A 66 6.92 10.70 -1.47
C HIS A 66 5.53 10.13 -1.79
N ARG A 67 5.41 9.30 -2.83
CA ARG A 67 4.14 8.63 -3.17
C ARG A 67 3.69 7.67 -2.06
N ASP A 68 4.62 6.93 -1.49
CA ASP A 68 4.32 5.97 -0.43
C ASP A 68 3.98 6.68 0.88
N ALA A 69 4.69 7.75 1.24
CA ALA A 69 4.31 8.63 2.35
C ALA A 69 2.89 9.20 2.14
N ALA A 70 2.56 9.68 0.94
CA ALA A 70 1.23 10.19 0.64
C ALA A 70 0.15 9.09 0.71
N LYS A 71 0.44 7.85 0.32
CA LYS A 71 -0.47 6.72 0.48
C LYS A 71 -0.66 6.34 1.95
N ALA A 72 0.43 6.33 2.74
CA ALA A 72 0.38 6.06 4.16
C ALA A 72 -0.45 7.11 4.89
N GLU A 73 -0.28 8.39 4.55
CA GLU A 73 -1.05 9.48 5.14
C GLU A 73 -2.55 9.38 4.78
N ARG A 74 -2.88 9.12 3.51
CA ARG A 74 -4.29 8.89 3.10
C ARG A 74 -4.91 7.71 3.85
N ARG A 75 -4.17 6.61 4.00
CA ARG A 75 -4.63 5.44 4.75
C ARG A 75 -4.88 5.78 6.21
N ARG A 76 -3.94 6.49 6.84
CA ARG A 76 -4.05 6.94 8.23
C ARG A 76 -5.25 7.85 8.43
N ALA A 77 -5.44 8.83 7.55
CA ALA A 77 -6.58 9.74 7.60
C ALA A 77 -7.92 9.00 7.48
N HIS A 78 -8.01 8.05 6.54
CA HIS A 78 -9.21 7.21 6.37
C HIS A 78 -9.48 6.36 7.62
N GLN A 79 -8.50 5.62 8.11
CA GLN A 79 -8.66 4.79 9.30
C GLN A 79 -9.01 5.62 10.55
N ARG A 80 -8.42 6.81 10.68
CA ARG A 80 -8.75 7.75 11.75
C ARG A 80 -10.21 8.18 11.67
N ALA A 81 -10.70 8.55 10.50
CA ALA A 81 -12.09 8.92 10.30
C ALA A 81 -13.05 7.77 10.64
N VAL A 82 -12.72 6.53 10.27
CA VAL A 82 -13.51 5.34 10.61
C VAL A 82 -13.58 5.14 12.12
N VAL A 83 -12.44 5.11 12.82
CA VAL A 83 -12.40 4.83 14.26
C VAL A 83 -13.06 5.94 15.07
N LEU A 84 -12.79 7.22 14.75
CA LEU A 84 -13.42 8.35 15.45
C LEU A 84 -14.91 8.50 15.09
N GLY A 85 -15.34 8.01 13.91
CA GLY A 85 -16.75 7.90 13.56
C GLY A 85 -17.49 6.82 14.35
N MET A 86 -16.80 5.79 14.84
CA MET A 86 -17.37 4.74 15.68
C MET A 86 -17.42 5.10 17.17
N THR A 87 -16.45 5.89 17.65
CA THR A 87 -16.39 6.33 19.05
C THR A 87 -15.77 7.73 19.16
N GLN A 88 -16.47 8.62 19.85
CA GLN A 88 -15.99 9.98 20.13
C GLN A 88 -15.29 10.10 21.49
N SER A 89 -15.33 9.06 22.33
CA SER A 89 -14.69 9.06 23.65
C SER A 89 -13.35 8.32 23.64
N CYS A 90 -12.39 8.85 24.37
CA CYS A 90 -11.09 8.26 24.64
C CYS A 90 -11.28 6.92 25.36
N THR A 91 -10.65 5.87 24.83
CA THR A 91 -10.74 4.51 25.37
C THR A 91 -10.25 4.39 26.82
N PHE A 92 -9.33 5.28 27.26
CA PHE A 92 -8.68 5.15 28.57
C PHE A 92 -9.26 6.06 29.65
N CYS A 93 -9.80 7.22 29.30
CA CYS A 93 -10.27 8.21 30.27
C CYS A 93 -11.65 8.78 29.97
N VAL A 94 -12.33 8.30 28.91
CA VAL A 94 -13.69 8.69 28.52
C VAL A 94 -13.83 10.15 28.03
N ALA A 95 -12.83 11.01 28.24
CA ALA A 95 -12.77 12.35 27.65
C ALA A 95 -12.81 12.33 26.11
N ASP A 96 -13.06 13.45 25.44
CA ASP A 96 -13.17 13.50 23.98
C ASP A 96 -11.90 12.96 23.28
N ALA A 97 -12.12 12.05 22.34
CA ALA A 97 -11.07 11.48 21.52
C ALA A 97 -10.62 12.50 20.46
N ALA A 98 -9.32 12.71 20.40
CA ALA A 98 -8.70 13.64 19.45
C ALA A 98 -7.93 12.89 18.35
N ASP A 99 -7.49 11.66 18.59
CA ASP A 99 -6.71 10.88 17.62
C ASP A 99 -6.90 9.37 17.83
N VAL A 100 -6.19 8.58 17.02
CA VAL A 100 -6.18 7.13 17.03
C VAL A 100 -4.76 6.63 17.24
N THR A 101 -4.60 5.63 18.10
CA THR A 101 -3.31 4.95 18.34
C THR A 101 -3.45 3.44 18.21
N LEU A 102 -2.32 2.75 18.09
CA LEU A 102 -2.28 1.29 18.12
C LEU A 102 -2.28 0.78 19.56
N LEU A 103 -3.15 -0.19 19.84
CA LEU A 103 -3.19 -0.89 21.12
C LEU A 103 -1.93 -1.76 21.29
N VAL A 104 -1.57 -2.50 20.24
CA VAL A 104 -0.30 -3.21 20.09
C VAL A 104 0.51 -2.53 18.97
N PRO A 105 1.62 -1.84 19.27
CA PRO A 105 2.57 -1.32 18.31
C PRO A 105 3.10 -2.38 17.36
N LEU A 106 3.43 -1.92 16.16
CA LEU A 106 3.99 -2.76 15.10
C LEU A 106 5.34 -3.38 15.52
N SER A 107 6.12 -2.68 16.36
CA SER A 107 7.40 -3.17 16.90
C SER A 107 7.26 -4.45 17.72
N ASP A 108 6.07 -4.68 18.28
CA ASP A 108 5.79 -5.79 19.21
C ASP A 108 4.93 -6.85 18.52
N GLY A 109 4.94 -6.90 17.18
CA GLY A 109 4.14 -7.84 16.39
C GLY A 109 2.68 -7.41 16.18
N GLY A 110 2.32 -6.17 16.56
CA GLY A 110 1.01 -5.62 16.24
C GLY A 110 0.77 -5.50 14.73
N GLN A 111 -0.49 -5.61 14.32
CA GLN A 111 -0.88 -5.47 12.91
C GLN A 111 -1.55 -4.11 12.65
N ASP A 112 -1.37 -3.57 11.45
CA ASP A 112 -2.02 -2.32 11.01
C ASP A 112 -3.48 -2.55 10.57
N VAL A 113 -4.29 -3.12 11.46
CA VAL A 113 -5.72 -3.41 11.25
C VAL A 113 -6.60 -2.49 12.09
N LEU A 114 -7.89 -2.36 11.77
CA LEU A 114 -8.81 -1.49 12.50
C LEU A 114 -9.04 -1.99 13.94
N SER A 115 -9.08 -3.30 14.17
CA SER A 115 -9.24 -3.90 15.50
C SER A 115 -8.08 -3.63 16.47
N ASN A 116 -6.92 -3.24 15.95
CA ASN A 116 -5.76 -2.86 16.76
C ASN A 116 -5.67 -1.35 16.98
N LYS A 117 -6.67 -0.59 16.53
CA LYS A 117 -6.72 0.87 16.65
C LYS A 117 -7.75 1.30 17.68
N VAL A 118 -7.37 2.24 18.52
CA VAL A 118 -8.23 2.78 19.59
C VAL A 118 -8.22 4.30 19.59
N ALA A 119 -9.36 4.89 19.92
CA ALA A 119 -9.54 6.34 20.00
C ALA A 119 -8.96 6.87 21.32
N VAL A 120 -8.20 7.95 21.26
CA VAL A 120 -7.47 8.51 22.40
C VAL A 120 -7.53 10.03 22.41
N CYS A 121 -7.60 10.63 23.60
CA CYS A 121 -7.37 12.06 23.76
C CYS A 121 -5.86 12.39 23.67
N ASN A 122 -5.53 13.66 23.48
CA ASN A 122 -4.13 14.11 23.33
C ASN A 122 -3.25 13.75 24.54
N MET A 123 -3.80 13.83 25.75
CA MET A 123 -3.10 13.48 26.99
C MET A 123 -2.80 11.98 27.08
N CYS A 124 -3.81 11.12 26.88
CA CYS A 124 -3.58 9.67 26.91
C CYS A 124 -2.66 9.22 25.78
N ARG A 125 -2.69 9.88 24.62
CA ARG A 125 -1.78 9.59 23.51
C ARG A 125 -0.32 9.89 23.86
N SER A 126 -0.03 11.05 24.46
CA SER A 126 1.33 11.41 24.85
C SER A 126 1.86 10.50 25.97
N MET A 127 0.97 10.07 26.86
CA MET A 127 1.30 9.14 27.93
C MET A 127 1.33 7.68 27.48
N TRP A 128 0.77 7.34 26.31
CA TRP A 128 0.56 5.96 25.86
C TRP A 128 1.82 5.08 25.91
N PRO A 129 3.01 5.52 25.44
CA PRO A 129 4.23 4.73 25.54
C PRO A 129 4.60 4.34 26.98
N ARG A 130 4.25 5.19 27.96
CA ARG A 130 4.47 4.92 29.39
C ARG A 130 3.33 4.07 29.96
N MET A 131 2.07 4.44 29.69
CA MET A 131 0.88 3.74 30.19
C MET A 131 0.83 2.29 29.74
N ARG A 132 1.31 1.98 28.53
CA ARG A 132 1.27 0.63 27.96
C ARG A 132 1.96 -0.44 28.81
N ARG A 133 2.97 -0.07 29.60
CA ARG A 133 3.62 -0.97 30.56
C ARG A 133 2.70 -1.38 31.71
N TRP A 134 1.72 -0.53 32.03
CA TRP A 134 0.83 -0.63 33.17
C TRP A 134 -0.57 -1.12 32.81
N VAL A 135 -0.97 -1.05 31.53
CA VAL A 135 -2.21 -1.65 31.06
C VAL A 135 -2.02 -3.17 31.03
N PRO A 136 -2.70 -3.94 31.90
CA PRO A 136 -2.57 -5.40 31.90
C PRO A 136 -2.96 -5.95 30.53
N GLN A 137 -2.24 -6.97 30.03
CA GLN A 137 -2.59 -7.62 28.76
C GLN A 137 -4.05 -8.11 28.72
N ARG A 138 -4.65 -8.40 29.88
CA ARG A 138 -6.07 -8.74 30.02
C ARG A 138 -7.02 -7.61 29.63
N ILE A 139 -6.67 -6.35 29.89
CA ILE A 139 -7.45 -5.18 29.47
C ILE A 139 -7.29 -4.95 27.97
N ILE A 140 -6.08 -5.14 27.44
CA ILE A 140 -5.81 -5.12 25.99
C ILE A 140 -6.69 -6.16 25.28
N HIS A 141 -6.71 -7.41 25.76
CA HIS A 141 -7.56 -8.47 25.20
C HIS A 141 -9.06 -8.18 25.32
N LYS A 142 -9.50 -7.59 26.43
CA LYS A 142 -10.91 -7.19 26.59
C LYS A 142 -11.29 -6.05 25.65
N LEU A 143 -10.39 -5.09 25.42
CA LEU A 143 -10.61 -3.99 24.49
C LEU A 143 -10.63 -4.47 23.03
N THR A 144 -9.76 -5.40 22.63
CA THR A 144 -9.83 -6.01 21.29
C THR A 144 -11.06 -6.89 21.10
N ALA A 145 -11.52 -7.60 22.14
CA ALA A 145 -12.74 -8.41 22.08
C ALA A 145 -14.04 -7.58 22.11
N ALA A 146 -14.01 -6.39 22.72
CA ALA A 146 -15.14 -5.47 22.80
C ALA A 146 -15.31 -4.61 21.54
N LEU A 147 -14.28 -4.53 20.68
CA LEU A 147 -14.40 -3.88 19.39
C LEU A 147 -15.31 -4.75 18.51
N PRO A 148 -16.44 -4.21 18.01
CA PRO A 148 -17.38 -5.00 17.24
C PRO A 148 -16.67 -5.56 16.01
N HIS A 149 -16.60 -6.89 15.91
CA HIS A 149 -16.30 -7.61 14.67
C HIS A 149 -17.47 -7.40 13.69
N ARG A 150 -17.73 -6.17 13.27
CA ARG A 150 -18.60 -5.92 12.13
C ARG A 150 -17.74 -6.11 10.90
N GLY A 151 -17.89 -7.28 10.29
CA GLY A 151 -17.26 -7.62 9.02
C GLY A 151 -17.43 -6.48 8.02
N LEU A 152 -16.31 -5.87 7.66
CA LEU A 152 -16.11 -5.01 6.52
C LEU A 152 -14.90 -5.56 5.77
#